data_AF-A0A398CDM0-F1
#
_entry.id   AF-A0A398CDM0-F1
#
_cell.length_a   1.000
_cell.length_b   1.000
_cell.length_c   1.000
_cell.angle_alpha   90.00
_cell.angle_beta   90.00
_cell.angle_gamma   90.00
#
_symmetry.space_group_name_H-M   'P 1'
#
loop_
_entity.id
_entity.type
_entity.pdbx_description
1 polymer ?
#
loop_
_entity_poly.entity_id
_entity_poly.type
_entity_poly.pdbx_seq_one_letter_code
_entity_poly.pdbx_strand_id
1 'polypeptide(L)'
;MIGRTGNPTLNEKTFERTRGLSGQDRMTLEGTVNKTFITLAVLLGAAFCAWAMYFDGRNVMPIAVGGAIGGLVLSLIISFRPTTSPYLVPIYAALEGLFIGALSARYEVQFEGITLQASLLTIGVFIALLLAYKSRLIRATENFKLGVFAATAGIAIVYLLSFVLSFFGVSIPYLHDSSWLGIGISLFIVVIAALNLVLDFDFIEQGSQQGAPKYMEWYGAFGLMVTLVWLYIEILRLLSKLRSRD
;
A
#
# COMPACT_ATOMS: atom_id res chain seq x y z
N MET A 1 -57.23 8.16 -4.55
CA MET A 1 -56.11 8.42 -5.48
C MET A 1 -55.70 9.87 -5.28
N ILE A 2 -54.64 10.10 -4.49
CA ILE A 2 -54.25 11.45 -4.02
C ILE A 2 -53.19 12.05 -4.96
N GLY A 3 -53.56 13.17 -5.60
CA GLY A 3 -52.70 14.29 -5.98
C GLY A 3 -51.45 14.03 -6.81
N ARG A 4 -51.59 13.86 -8.13
CA ARG A 4 -50.50 14.18 -9.07
C ARG A 4 -50.40 15.69 -9.25
N THR A 5 -49.43 16.31 -8.59
CA THR A 5 -49.10 17.74 -8.80
C THR A 5 -48.54 17.92 -10.21
N GLY A 6 -49.16 18.78 -11.02
CA GLY A 6 -48.72 19.13 -12.38
C GLY A 6 -47.52 20.08 -12.43
N ASN A 7 -46.73 20.16 -11.36
CA ASN A 7 -45.60 21.07 -11.26
C ASN A 7 -44.34 20.43 -11.86
N PRO A 8 -43.79 20.95 -12.98
CA PRO A 8 -42.61 20.37 -13.65
C PRO A 8 -41.33 20.42 -12.80
N THR A 9 -41.26 21.21 -11.73
CA THR A 9 -40.12 21.23 -10.80
C THR A 9 -40.22 20.18 -9.69
N LEU A 10 -41.42 19.73 -9.31
CA LEU A 10 -41.67 18.72 -8.29
C LEU A 10 -42.01 17.36 -8.92
N ASN A 11 -41.22 16.94 -9.90
CA ASN A 11 -41.38 15.64 -10.54
C ASN A 11 -40.73 14.54 -9.69
N GLU A 12 -41.38 13.38 -9.54
CA GLU A 12 -40.82 12.19 -8.85
C GLU A 12 -39.43 11.82 -9.41
N LYS A 13 -39.20 12.08 -10.70
CA LYS A 13 -37.90 11.88 -11.37
C LYS A 13 -36.76 12.69 -10.74
N THR A 14 -37.04 13.87 -10.17
CA THR A 14 -36.04 14.70 -9.47
C THR A 14 -35.65 14.07 -8.12
N PHE A 15 -36.62 13.47 -7.43
CA PHE A 15 -36.40 12.75 -6.17
C PHE A 15 -35.76 11.37 -6.40
N GLU A 16 -36.09 10.68 -7.50
CA GLU A 16 -35.41 9.44 -7.90
C GLU A 16 -33.95 9.70 -8.32
N ARG A 17 -33.67 10.80 -9.03
CA ARG A 17 -32.28 11.22 -9.34
C ARG A 17 -31.49 11.53 -8.07
N THR A 18 -32.16 11.97 -6.99
CA THR A 18 -31.53 12.21 -5.68
C THR A 18 -31.32 10.91 -4.89
N ARG A 19 -32.21 9.92 -4.99
CA ARG A 19 -31.99 8.56 -4.45
C ARG A 19 -30.83 7.82 -5.15
N GLY A 20 -30.61 8.06 -6.43
CA GLY A 20 -29.43 7.57 -7.16
C GLY A 20 -28.10 8.19 -6.68
N LEU A 21 -28.16 9.37 -6.04
CA LEU A 21 -27.01 10.04 -5.42
C LEU A 21 -26.77 9.57 -3.97
N SER A 22 -27.79 9.06 -3.27
CA SER A 22 -27.63 8.53 -1.91
C SER A 22 -26.80 7.23 -1.84
N GLY A 23 -26.66 6.51 -2.97
CA GLY A 23 -25.71 5.40 -3.10
C GLY A 23 -24.26 5.83 -3.33
N GLN A 24 -24.03 7.12 -3.67
CA GLN A 24 -22.70 7.65 -3.92
C GLN A 24 -21.97 8.12 -2.65
N ASP A 25 -22.63 8.23 -1.50
CA ASP A 25 -22.02 8.76 -0.26
C ASP A 25 -21.46 7.67 0.66
N ARG A 26 -21.65 6.38 0.32
CA ARG A 26 -21.18 5.25 1.11
C ARG A 26 -20.04 4.51 0.42
N MET A 27 -19.12 4.01 1.23
CA MET A 27 -17.97 3.22 0.84
C MET A 27 -18.41 1.88 0.26
N THR A 28 -17.90 1.57 -0.91
CA THR A 28 -18.08 0.30 -1.60
C THR A 28 -16.75 -0.44 -1.70
N LEU A 29 -16.82 -1.76 -1.62
CA LEU A 29 -15.65 -2.62 -1.86
C LEU A 29 -15.11 -2.39 -3.28
N GLU A 30 -16.00 -2.36 -4.27
CA GLU A 30 -15.65 -2.12 -5.68
C GLU A 30 -15.02 -0.74 -5.90
N GLY A 31 -15.57 0.31 -5.27
CA GLY A 31 -15.04 1.66 -5.35
C GLY A 31 -13.66 1.81 -4.70
N THR A 32 -13.39 1.05 -3.64
CA THR A 32 -12.06 0.97 -3.01
C THR A 32 -11.08 0.26 -3.93
N VAL A 33 -11.44 -0.91 -4.45
CA VAL A 33 -10.60 -1.68 -5.40
C VAL A 33 -10.24 -0.85 -6.63
N ASN A 34 -11.20 -0.14 -7.23
CA ASN A 34 -10.94 0.71 -8.39
C ASN A 34 -9.96 1.85 -8.06
N LYS A 35 -10.08 2.48 -6.88
CA LYS A 35 -9.14 3.50 -6.42
C LYS A 35 -7.76 2.93 -6.13
N THR A 36 -7.67 1.71 -5.59
CA THR A 36 -6.39 1.00 -5.44
C THR A 36 -5.72 0.79 -6.79
N PHE A 37 -6.45 0.37 -7.83
CA PHE A 37 -5.87 0.23 -9.16
C PHE A 37 -5.40 1.56 -9.76
N ILE A 38 -6.19 2.64 -9.62
CA ILE A 38 -5.80 3.98 -10.08
C ILE A 38 -4.52 4.43 -9.38
N THR A 39 -4.47 4.30 -8.05
CA THR A 39 -3.32 4.74 -7.25
C THR A 39 -2.09 3.88 -7.52
N LEU A 40 -2.24 2.57 -7.69
CA LEU A 40 -1.18 1.69 -8.12
C LEU A 40 -0.65 2.06 -9.51
N ALA A 41 -1.52 2.40 -10.47
CA ALA A 41 -1.10 2.83 -11.80
C ALA A 41 -0.29 4.13 -11.74
N VAL A 42 -0.70 5.10 -10.90
CA VAL A 42 0.07 6.33 -10.67
C VAL A 42 1.43 6.03 -10.05
N LEU A 43 1.48 5.15 -9.05
CA LEU A 43 2.72 4.73 -8.40
C LEU A 43 3.68 4.07 -9.40
N LEU A 44 3.19 3.12 -10.20
CA LEU A 44 3.99 2.42 -11.21
C LEU A 44 4.49 3.37 -12.30
N GLY A 45 3.66 4.32 -12.75
CA GLY A 45 4.07 5.33 -13.71
C GLY A 45 5.19 6.23 -13.15
N ALA A 46 5.06 6.69 -11.91
CA ALA A 46 6.09 7.47 -11.24
C ALA A 46 7.37 6.67 -10.99
N ALA A 47 7.25 5.40 -10.58
CA ALA A 47 8.38 4.50 -10.39
C ALA A 47 9.15 4.26 -11.69
N PHE A 48 8.43 4.02 -12.79
CA PHE A 48 9.05 3.88 -14.10
C PHE A 48 9.77 5.15 -14.54
N CYS A 49 9.19 6.34 -14.31
CA CYS A 49 9.86 7.61 -14.59
C CYS A 49 11.17 7.75 -13.80
N ALA A 50 11.15 7.48 -12.49
CA ALA A 50 12.36 7.56 -11.67
C ALA A 50 13.42 6.53 -12.09
N TRP A 51 12.99 5.31 -12.42
CA TRP A 51 13.86 4.26 -12.93
C TRP A 51 14.49 4.67 -14.27
N ALA A 52 13.71 5.16 -15.23
CA ALA A 52 14.21 5.63 -16.52
C ALA A 52 15.21 6.79 -16.36
N MET A 53 14.93 7.75 -15.48
CA MET A 53 15.85 8.87 -15.17
C MET A 53 17.20 8.38 -14.62
N TYR A 54 17.20 7.31 -13.83
CA TYR A 54 18.43 6.73 -13.29
C TYR A 54 19.31 6.14 -14.40
N PHE A 55 18.72 5.37 -15.31
CA PHE A 55 19.43 4.77 -16.44
C PHE A 55 19.83 5.79 -17.52
N ASP A 56 19.18 6.96 -17.56
CA ASP A 56 19.58 8.14 -18.35
C ASP A 56 20.80 8.89 -17.74
N GLY A 57 21.37 8.38 -16.64
CA GLY A 57 22.55 8.95 -15.97
C GLY A 57 22.25 10.16 -15.09
N ARG A 58 20.97 10.46 -14.80
CA ARG A 58 20.60 11.56 -13.91
C ARG A 58 20.74 11.16 -12.44
N ASN A 59 21.09 12.13 -11.60
CA ASN A 59 21.12 11.91 -10.16
C ASN A 59 19.69 11.84 -9.60
N VAL A 60 19.21 10.63 -9.32
CA VAL A 60 17.88 10.39 -8.73
C VAL A 60 17.84 10.54 -7.21
N MET A 61 18.98 10.74 -6.54
CA MET A 61 19.02 10.80 -5.08
C MET A 61 18.17 11.95 -4.49
N PRO A 62 18.16 13.17 -5.06
CA PRO A 62 17.27 14.24 -4.59
C PRO A 62 15.78 13.87 -4.76
N ILE A 63 15.45 13.17 -5.84
CA ILE A 63 14.08 12.72 -6.13
C ILE A 63 13.67 11.60 -5.15
N ALA A 64 14.58 10.67 -4.86
CA ALA A 64 14.35 9.60 -3.89
C ALA A 64 14.12 10.17 -2.49
N VAL A 65 14.97 11.11 -2.04
CA VAL A 65 14.85 11.75 -0.73
C VAL A 65 13.59 12.63 -0.68
N GLY A 66 13.30 13.40 -1.73
CA GLY A 66 12.09 14.20 -1.83
C GLY A 66 10.81 13.34 -1.82
N GLY A 67 10.84 12.20 -2.52
CA GLY A 67 9.76 11.21 -2.53
C GLY A 67 9.55 10.57 -1.15
N ALA A 68 10.63 10.16 -0.48
CA ALA A 68 10.56 9.58 0.87
C ALA A 68 10.02 10.57 1.91
N ILE A 69 10.53 11.80 1.93
CA ILE A 69 10.10 12.83 2.88
C ILE A 69 8.68 13.27 2.56
N GLY A 70 8.38 13.54 1.28
CA GLY A 70 7.04 13.93 0.84
C GLY A 70 6.00 12.83 1.10
N GLY A 71 6.36 11.57 0.82
CA GLY A 71 5.56 10.39 1.11
C GLY A 71 5.27 10.27 2.61
N LEU A 72 6.28 10.36 3.46
CA LEU A 72 6.14 10.31 4.92
C LEU A 72 5.25 11.45 5.45
N VAL A 73 5.46 12.68 5.00
CA VAL A 73 4.63 13.82 5.44
C VAL A 73 3.17 13.63 5.02
N LEU A 74 2.92 13.21 3.78
CA LEU A 74 1.56 12.96 3.31
C LEU A 74 0.91 11.77 4.02
N SER A 75 1.64 10.70 4.28
CA SER A 75 1.11 9.52 4.98
C SER A 75 0.70 9.87 6.41
N LEU A 76 1.45 10.74 7.09
CA LEU A 76 1.05 11.30 8.39
C LEU A 76 -0.20 12.16 8.28
N ILE A 77 -0.26 13.09 7.31
CA ILE A 77 -1.43 13.95 7.12
C ILE A 77 -2.69 13.11 6.84
N ILE A 78 -2.61 12.12 5.95
CA ILE A 78 -3.72 11.23 5.60
C ILE A 78 -4.16 10.41 6.82
N SER A 79 -3.21 9.89 7.60
CA SER A 79 -3.49 9.12 8.82
C SER A 79 -4.24 9.94 9.88
N PHE A 80 -3.85 11.21 10.09
CA PHE A 80 -4.52 12.09 11.06
C PHE A 80 -5.80 12.74 10.51
N ARG A 81 -5.93 12.91 9.19
CA ARG A 81 -7.06 13.56 8.52
C ARG A 81 -7.56 12.71 7.33
N PRO A 82 -8.23 11.57 7.57
CA PRO A 82 -8.70 10.67 6.49
C PRO A 82 -9.64 11.32 5.47
N THR A 83 -10.29 12.43 5.83
CA THR A 83 -11.14 13.22 4.93
C THR A 83 -10.39 13.84 3.76
N THR A 84 -9.07 14.02 3.87
CA THR A 84 -8.21 14.58 2.81
C THR A 84 -7.73 13.54 1.78
N SER A 85 -7.99 12.25 2.05
CA SER A 85 -7.54 11.13 1.22
C SER A 85 -7.82 11.26 -0.28
N PRO A 86 -9.01 11.74 -0.74
CA PRO A 86 -9.29 11.85 -2.18
C PRO A 86 -8.29 12.69 -2.97
N TYR A 87 -7.67 13.67 -2.33
CA TYR A 87 -6.74 14.59 -2.99
C TYR A 87 -5.28 14.19 -2.74
N LEU A 88 -4.96 13.76 -1.52
CA LEU A 88 -3.58 13.48 -1.13
C LEU A 88 -3.09 12.09 -1.55
N VAL A 89 -3.97 11.10 -1.68
CA VAL A 89 -3.56 9.72 -1.99
C VAL A 89 -2.93 9.58 -3.38
N PRO A 90 -3.45 10.21 -4.46
CA PRO A 90 -2.76 10.20 -5.76
C PRO A 90 -1.39 10.90 -5.72
N ILE A 91 -1.27 11.99 -4.96
CA ILE A 91 0.00 12.73 -4.81
C ILE A 91 1.00 11.87 -4.04
N TYR A 92 0.54 11.24 -2.95
CA TYR A 92 1.31 10.28 -2.18
C TYR A 92 1.79 9.12 -3.07
N ALA A 93 0.90 8.53 -3.88
CA ALA A 93 1.25 7.46 -4.81
C ALA A 93 2.37 7.87 -5.78
N ALA A 94 2.32 9.09 -6.31
CA ALA A 94 3.35 9.59 -7.21
C ALA A 94 4.70 9.78 -6.48
N LEU A 95 4.69 10.38 -5.29
CA LEU A 95 5.92 10.59 -4.51
C LEU A 95 6.55 9.29 -4.02
N GLU A 96 5.74 8.35 -3.53
CA GLU A 96 6.19 7.01 -3.19
C GLU A 96 6.69 6.26 -4.42
N GLY A 97 5.98 6.35 -5.54
CA GLY A 97 6.45 5.77 -6.80
C GLY A 97 7.84 6.26 -7.18
N LEU A 98 8.10 7.57 -7.10
CA LEU A 98 9.42 8.14 -7.36
C LEU A 98 10.49 7.58 -6.40
N PHE A 99 10.18 7.46 -5.11
CA PHE A 99 11.08 6.89 -4.10
C PHE A 99 11.40 5.43 -4.41
N ILE A 100 10.37 4.60 -4.60
CA ILE A 100 10.50 3.19 -4.88
C ILE A 100 11.24 2.97 -6.20
N GLY A 101 10.90 3.71 -7.26
CA GLY A 101 11.57 3.58 -8.55
C GLY A 101 13.07 3.86 -8.48
N ALA A 102 13.47 4.89 -7.72
CA ALA A 102 14.88 5.17 -7.46
C ALA A 102 15.56 4.08 -6.62
N LEU A 103 14.87 3.53 -5.62
CA LEU A 103 15.35 2.40 -4.82
C LEU A 103 15.53 1.15 -5.69
N SER A 104 14.53 0.80 -6.49
CA SER A 104 14.54 -0.31 -7.42
C SER A 104 15.70 -0.21 -8.41
N ALA A 105 15.93 0.98 -8.98
CA ALA A 105 17.04 1.19 -9.91
C ALA A 105 18.42 0.91 -9.29
N ARG A 106 18.60 1.23 -8.00
CA ARG A 106 19.83 0.89 -7.27
C ARG A 106 20.00 -0.61 -7.08
N TYR A 107 18.93 -1.31 -6.69
CA TYR A 107 18.94 -2.76 -6.56
C TYR A 107 19.16 -3.44 -7.92
N GLU A 108 18.63 -2.89 -9.00
CA GLU A 108 18.77 -3.42 -10.36
C GLU A 108 20.22 -3.39 -10.85
N VAL A 109 20.98 -2.32 -10.55
CA VAL A 109 22.42 -2.25 -10.91
C VAL A 109 23.24 -3.29 -10.14
N GLN A 110 22.86 -3.58 -8.90
CA GLN A 110 23.58 -4.57 -8.08
C GLN A 110 23.16 -6.00 -8.41
N PHE A 111 21.89 -6.19 -8.78
CA PHE A 111 21.27 -7.49 -8.99
C PHE A 111 20.33 -7.40 -10.20
N GLU A 112 20.86 -7.67 -11.40
CA GLU A 112 20.10 -7.55 -12.66
C GLU A 112 18.80 -8.39 -12.64
N GLY A 113 17.67 -7.79 -13.00
CA GLY A 113 16.35 -8.42 -13.03
C GLY A 113 15.67 -8.60 -11.67
N ILE A 114 16.27 -8.16 -10.57
CA ILE A 114 15.66 -8.30 -9.23
C ILE A 114 14.39 -7.46 -9.09
N THR A 115 14.35 -6.29 -9.74
CA THR A 115 13.22 -5.36 -9.68
C THR A 115 11.99 -6.00 -10.29
N LEU A 116 12.13 -6.58 -11.48
CA LEU A 116 11.03 -7.24 -12.18
C LEU A 116 10.53 -8.46 -11.40
N GLN A 117 11.43 -9.28 -10.86
CA GLN A 117 11.06 -10.43 -10.03
C GLN A 117 10.29 -10.01 -8.78
N ALA A 118 10.77 -8.99 -8.06
CA ALA A 118 10.09 -8.49 -6.87
C ALA A 118 8.71 -7.92 -7.20
N SER A 119 8.58 -7.17 -8.30
CA SER A 119 7.30 -6.63 -8.77
C SER A 119 6.31 -7.74 -9.11
N LEU A 120 6.74 -8.76 -9.85
CA LEU A 120 5.90 -9.91 -10.21
C LEU A 120 5.45 -10.70 -8.98
N LEU A 121 6.35 -10.94 -8.03
CA LEU A 121 6.00 -11.61 -6.77
C LEU A 121 5.02 -10.80 -5.95
N THR A 122 5.21 -9.48 -5.83
CA THR A 122 4.32 -8.60 -5.07
C THR A 122 2.92 -8.58 -5.68
N ILE A 123 2.82 -8.41 -7.00
CA ILE A 123 1.54 -8.45 -7.73
C ILE A 123 0.90 -9.83 -7.61
N GLY A 124 1.69 -10.90 -7.75
CA GLY A 124 1.23 -12.28 -7.60
C GLY A 124 0.63 -12.56 -6.22
N VAL A 125 1.32 -12.15 -5.15
CA VAL A 125 0.84 -12.27 -3.76
C VAL A 125 -0.42 -11.44 -3.55
N PHE A 126 -0.45 -10.19 -4.04
CA PHE A 126 -1.61 -9.32 -3.95
C PHE A 126 -2.85 -9.94 -4.63
N ILE A 127 -2.71 -10.40 -5.88
CA ILE A 127 -3.81 -11.01 -6.63
C ILE A 127 -4.25 -12.32 -5.98
N ALA A 128 -3.32 -13.18 -5.57
CA ALA A 128 -3.62 -14.45 -4.92
C ALA A 128 -4.42 -14.24 -3.62
N LEU A 129 -3.98 -13.29 -2.77
CA LEU A 129 -4.69 -12.96 -1.53
C LEU A 129 -6.02 -12.28 -1.79
N LEU A 130 -6.11 -11.38 -2.77
CA LEU A 130 -7.37 -10.74 -3.17
C LEU A 130 -8.40 -11.80 -3.61
N LEU A 131 -7.99 -12.78 -4.41
CA LEU A 131 -8.86 -13.88 -4.85
C LEU A 131 -9.23 -14.82 -3.70
N ALA A 132 -8.27 -15.19 -2.85
CA ALA A 132 -8.50 -16.03 -1.68
C ALA A 132 -9.45 -15.37 -0.65
N TYR A 133 -9.35 -14.05 -0.51
CA TYR A 133 -10.23 -13.28 0.35
C TYR A 133 -11.63 -13.14 -0.27
N LYS A 134 -11.72 -12.80 -1.57
CA LYS A 134 -12.99 -12.69 -2.29
C LYS A 134 -13.78 -14.00 -2.33
N SER A 135 -13.09 -15.14 -2.42
CA SER A 135 -13.72 -16.47 -2.35
C SER A 135 -14.20 -16.85 -0.94
N ARG A 136 -14.00 -15.97 0.06
CA ARG A 136 -14.30 -16.19 1.48
C ARG A 136 -13.63 -17.44 2.06
N LEU A 137 -12.55 -17.90 1.45
CA LEU A 137 -11.77 -19.05 1.91
C LEU A 137 -11.01 -18.71 3.19
N ILE A 138 -10.67 -17.43 3.38
CA ILE A 138 -9.92 -16.91 4.52
C ILE A 138 -10.80 -15.87 5.24
N ARG A 139 -10.97 -16.02 6.56
CA ARG A 139 -11.63 -15.02 7.42
C ARG A 139 -10.65 -14.57 8.50
N ALA A 140 -10.46 -13.26 8.63
CA ALA A 140 -9.60 -12.69 9.66
C ALA A 140 -10.32 -12.72 11.01
N THR A 141 -10.04 -13.73 11.83
CA THR A 141 -10.56 -13.80 13.21
C THR A 141 -9.87 -12.76 14.09
N GLU A 142 -10.53 -12.29 15.16
CA GLU A 142 -9.95 -11.28 16.08
C GLU A 142 -8.56 -11.69 16.61
N ASN A 143 -8.38 -12.96 16.99
CA ASN A 143 -7.10 -13.50 17.45
C ASN A 143 -6.03 -13.45 16.35
N PHE A 144 -6.41 -13.71 15.09
CA PHE A 144 -5.50 -13.58 13.95
C PHE A 144 -5.09 -12.12 13.73
N LYS A 145 -6.04 -11.17 13.81
CA LYS A 145 -5.75 -9.73 13.67
C LYS A 145 -4.80 -9.24 14.74
N LEU A 146 -5.04 -9.63 15.99
CA LEU A 146 -4.19 -9.25 17.12
C LEU A 146 -2.78 -9.84 16.99
N GLY A 147 -2.66 -11.11 16.55
CA GLY A 147 -1.37 -11.74 16.30
C GLY A 147 -0.55 -11.06 15.21
N VAL A 148 -1.17 -10.76 14.06
CA VAL A 148 -0.50 -10.06 12.95
C VAL A 148 -0.14 -8.62 13.34
N PHE A 149 -1.03 -7.91 14.05
CA PHE A 149 -0.74 -6.58 14.57
C PHE A 149 0.45 -6.59 15.54
N ALA A 150 0.49 -7.54 16.47
CA ALA A 150 1.61 -7.68 17.41
C ALA A 150 2.93 -7.99 16.70
N ALA A 151 2.91 -8.88 15.69
CA ALA A 151 4.09 -9.17 14.87
C ALA A 151 4.58 -7.93 14.11
N THR A 152 3.66 -7.18 13.50
CA THR A 152 3.95 -5.95 12.75
C THR A 152 4.53 -4.87 13.66
N ALA A 153 3.93 -4.67 14.84
CA ALA A 153 4.44 -3.74 15.84
C ALA A 153 5.84 -4.16 16.34
N GLY A 154 6.07 -5.45 16.56
CA GLY A 154 7.39 -5.97 16.90
C GLY A 154 8.45 -5.67 15.83
N ILE A 155 8.13 -5.91 14.56
CA ILE A 155 9.01 -5.59 13.43
C ILE A 155 9.29 -4.07 13.38
N ALA A 156 8.26 -3.24 13.54
CA ALA A 156 8.40 -1.79 13.56
C ALA A 156 9.32 -1.30 14.69
N ILE A 157 9.20 -1.86 15.89
CA ILE A 157 10.09 -1.55 17.03
C ILE A 157 11.53 -1.95 16.69
N VAL A 158 11.75 -3.13 16.12
CA VAL A 158 13.10 -3.58 15.71
C VAL A 158 13.70 -2.63 14.67
N TYR A 159 12.92 -2.19 13.68
CA TYR A 159 13.38 -1.23 12.68
C TYR A 159 13.69 0.14 13.29
N LEU A 160 12.87 0.62 14.23
CA LEU A 160 13.11 1.87 14.93
C LEU A 160 14.37 1.80 15.80
N LEU A 161 14.57 0.71 16.53
CA LEU A 161 15.80 0.48 17.30
C LEU A 161 17.02 0.44 16.39
N SER A 162 16.94 -0.28 15.26
CA SER A 162 18.02 -0.33 14.26
C SER A 162 18.34 1.07 13.71
N PHE A 163 17.31 1.86 13.41
CA PHE A 163 17.47 3.23 12.94
C PHE A 163 18.15 4.12 14.00
N VAL A 164 17.71 4.08 15.25
CA VAL A 164 18.31 4.86 16.35
C VAL A 164 19.76 4.44 16.61
N LEU A 165 20.03 3.13 16.69
CA LEU A 165 21.38 2.60 16.91
C LEU A 165 22.35 2.94 15.78
N SER A 166 21.85 3.09 14.55
CA SER A 166 22.66 3.51 13.40
C SER A 166 23.29 4.90 13.59
N PHE A 167 22.63 5.82 14.31
CA PHE A 167 23.22 7.14 14.65
C PHE A 167 24.40 7.03 15.62
N PHE A 168 24.46 5.97 16.41
CA PHE A 168 25.55 5.69 17.34
C PHE A 168 26.64 4.80 16.72
N GLY A 169 26.56 4.54 15.40
CA GLY A 169 27.52 3.69 14.68
C GLY A 169 27.39 2.20 15.01
N VAL A 170 26.32 1.79 15.70
CA VAL A 170 26.05 0.39 16.05
C VAL A 170 25.12 -0.18 15.00
N SER A 171 25.64 -1.05 14.13
CA SER A 171 24.81 -1.87 13.25
C SER A 171 24.34 -3.11 14.01
N ILE A 172 23.03 -3.37 14.03
CA ILE A 172 22.50 -4.62 14.58
C ILE A 172 22.95 -5.78 13.67
N PRO A 173 23.74 -6.76 14.18
CA PRO A 173 24.10 -7.96 13.43
C PRO A 173 22.83 -8.73 12.98
N TYR A 174 22.87 -9.46 11.88
CA TYR A 174 21.78 -10.31 11.34
C TYR A 174 20.64 -9.61 10.56
N LEU A 175 20.38 -8.32 10.74
CA LEU A 175 19.41 -7.60 9.89
C LEU A 175 19.96 -7.33 8.48
N HIS A 176 21.26 -7.08 8.38
CA HIS A 176 21.98 -6.75 7.15
C HIS A 176 22.83 -7.90 6.59
N ASP A 177 23.07 -8.94 7.39
CA ASP A 177 23.90 -10.06 6.97
C ASP A 177 23.11 -11.07 6.12
N SER A 178 23.72 -11.57 5.06
CA SER A 178 23.22 -12.65 4.18
C SER A 178 23.31 -14.05 4.82
N SER A 179 23.43 -14.11 6.15
CA SER A 179 23.39 -15.34 6.93
C SER A 179 22.06 -16.10 6.74
N TRP A 180 22.08 -17.41 6.96
CA TRP A 180 20.86 -18.25 6.91
C TRP A 180 19.75 -17.71 7.82
N LEU A 181 20.14 -17.19 8.99
CA LEU A 181 19.23 -16.58 9.94
C LEU A 181 18.65 -15.25 9.41
N GLY A 182 19.45 -14.42 8.74
CA GLY A 182 18.99 -13.18 8.09
C GLY A 182 17.99 -13.41 6.95
N ILE A 183 18.13 -14.50 6.20
CA ILE A 183 17.14 -14.92 5.18
C ILE A 183 15.85 -15.39 5.85
N GLY A 184 15.96 -16.24 6.89
CA GLY A 184 14.79 -16.72 7.64
C GLY A 184 13.96 -15.57 8.23
N ILE A 185 14.62 -14.56 8.80
CA ILE A 185 13.96 -13.34 9.30
C ILE A 185 13.29 -12.57 8.17
N SER A 186 13.97 -12.34 7.05
CA SER A 186 13.37 -11.64 5.90
C SER A 186 12.16 -12.39 5.33
N LEU A 187 12.23 -13.72 5.23
CA LEU A 187 11.10 -14.54 4.81
C LEU A 187 9.92 -14.41 5.78
N PHE A 188 10.19 -14.45 7.09
CA PHE A 188 9.18 -14.25 8.11
C PHE A 188 8.50 -12.87 7.98
N ILE A 189 9.27 -11.80 7.79
CA ILE A 189 8.73 -10.44 7.60
C ILE A 189 7.88 -10.37 6.33
N VAL A 190 8.31 -10.97 5.22
CA VAL A 190 7.52 -11.04 3.97
C VAL A 190 6.16 -11.72 4.21
N VAL A 191 6.14 -12.81 4.99
CA VAL A 191 4.88 -13.47 5.38
C VAL A 191 4.02 -12.52 6.20
N ILE A 192 4.56 -11.84 7.21
CA ILE A 192 3.80 -10.86 8.00
C ILE A 192 3.27 -9.71 7.14
N ALA A 193 4.05 -9.20 6.20
CA ALA A 193 3.60 -8.18 5.26
C ALA A 193 2.44 -8.67 4.39
N ALA A 194 2.51 -9.90 3.89
CA ALA A 194 1.41 -10.53 3.16
C ALA A 194 0.16 -10.73 4.03
N LEU A 195 0.32 -11.08 5.31
CA LEU A 195 -0.82 -11.21 6.24
C LEU A 195 -1.44 -9.85 6.60
N ASN A 196 -0.69 -8.75 6.62
CA ASN A 196 -1.25 -7.41 6.79
C ASN A 196 -2.20 -7.05 5.64
N LEU A 197 -1.91 -7.49 4.42
CA LEU A 197 -2.81 -7.28 3.29
C LEU A 197 -4.19 -7.93 3.52
N VAL A 198 -4.23 -9.08 4.21
CA VAL A 198 -5.49 -9.73 4.61
C VAL A 198 -6.26 -8.87 5.62
N LEU A 199 -5.55 -8.23 6.57
CA LEU A 199 -6.15 -7.29 7.51
C LEU A 199 -6.71 -6.04 6.80
N ASP A 200 -5.98 -5.53 5.80
CA ASP A 200 -6.43 -4.39 5.02
C ASP A 200 -7.72 -4.70 4.26
N PHE A 201 -7.83 -5.89 3.66
CA PHE A 201 -9.06 -6.34 3.00
C PHE A 201 -10.22 -6.51 3.97
N ASP A 202 -9.97 -7.07 5.16
CA ASP A 202 -10.97 -7.19 6.23
C ASP A 202 -11.47 -5.83 6.72
N PHE A 203 -10.56 -4.87 6.89
CA PHE A 203 -10.90 -3.49 7.23
C PHE A 203 -11.77 -2.83 6.16
N ILE A 204 -11.44 -3.01 4.88
CA ILE A 204 -12.20 -2.45 3.75
C ILE A 204 -13.59 -3.08 3.66
N GLU A 205 -13.70 -4.40 3.83
CA GLU A 205 -14.98 -5.10 3.80
C GLU A 205 -15.88 -4.65 4.96
N GLN A 206 -15.36 -4.62 6.18
CA GLN A 206 -16.11 -4.15 7.36
C GLN A 206 -16.51 -2.68 7.22
N GLY A 207 -15.62 -1.81 6.73
CA GLY A 207 -15.91 -0.40 6.47
C GLY A 207 -17.05 -0.21 5.47
N SER A 208 -17.08 -1.04 4.41
CA SER A 208 -18.17 -1.02 3.44
C SER A 208 -19.49 -1.56 4.03
N GLN A 209 -19.45 -2.66 4.79
CA GLN A 209 -20.62 -3.24 5.44
C GLN A 209 -21.26 -2.31 6.48
N GLN A 210 -20.44 -1.54 7.20
CA GLN A 210 -20.89 -0.54 8.16
C GLN A 210 -21.37 0.76 7.51
N GLY A 211 -21.27 0.89 6.17
CA GLY A 211 -21.71 2.06 5.44
C GLY A 211 -20.84 3.30 5.68
N ALA A 212 -19.53 3.12 5.83
CA ALA A 212 -18.57 4.21 6.02
C ALA A 212 -18.67 5.27 4.89
N PRO A 213 -18.25 6.52 5.13
CA PRO A 213 -18.34 7.57 4.11
C PRO A 213 -17.51 7.27 2.86
N LYS A 214 -17.90 7.79 1.69
CA LYS A 214 -17.21 7.55 0.40
C LYS A 214 -15.71 7.85 0.40
N TYR A 215 -15.26 8.87 1.14
CA TYR A 215 -13.83 9.21 1.20
C TYR A 215 -12.98 8.08 1.80
N MET A 216 -13.58 7.17 2.57
CA MET A 216 -12.89 6.00 3.13
C MET A 216 -12.46 5.01 2.05
N GLU A 217 -13.04 5.05 0.84
CA GLU A 217 -12.55 4.24 -0.28
C GLU A 217 -11.12 4.67 -0.69
N TRP A 218 -10.81 5.97 -0.60
CA TRP A 218 -9.44 6.46 -0.84
C TRP A 218 -8.51 6.13 0.32
N TYR A 219 -9.01 6.19 1.54
CA TYR A 219 -8.25 5.81 2.73
C TYR A 219 -7.90 4.32 2.74
N GLY A 220 -8.85 3.46 2.37
CA GLY A 220 -8.62 2.02 2.20
C GLY A 220 -7.62 1.73 1.07
N ALA A 221 -7.72 2.43 -0.06
CA ALA A 221 -6.74 2.32 -1.14
C ALA A 221 -5.33 2.75 -0.70
N PHE A 222 -5.24 3.80 0.13
CA PHE A 222 -3.99 4.24 0.74
C PHE A 222 -3.39 3.19 1.68
N GLY A 223 -4.19 2.62 2.59
CA GLY A 223 -3.73 1.55 3.49
C GLY A 223 -3.18 0.36 2.70
N LEU A 224 -3.94 -0.12 1.71
CA LEU A 224 -3.48 -1.17 0.80
C LEU A 224 -2.18 -0.82 0.08
N MET A 225 -2.04 0.42 -0.39
CA MET A 225 -0.82 0.88 -1.05
C MET A 225 0.39 0.83 -0.11
N VAL A 226 0.26 1.34 1.12
CA VAL A 226 1.33 1.33 2.12
C VAL A 226 1.81 -0.10 2.39
N THR A 227 0.88 -1.02 2.62
CA THR A 227 1.20 -2.44 2.85
C THR A 227 1.82 -3.09 1.62
N LEU A 228 1.33 -2.78 0.42
CA LEU A 228 1.86 -3.32 -0.83
C LEU A 228 3.30 -2.83 -1.11
N VAL A 229 3.57 -1.55 -0.86
CA VAL A 229 4.92 -0.96 -0.95
C VAL A 229 5.85 -1.62 0.06
N TRP A 230 5.40 -1.80 1.29
CA TRP A 230 6.19 -2.47 2.32
C TRP A 230 6.51 -3.91 1.93
N LEU A 231 5.51 -4.69 1.47
CA LEU A 231 5.69 -6.04 0.95
C LEU A 231 6.73 -6.08 -0.19
N TYR A 232 6.66 -5.13 -1.13
CA TYR A 232 7.61 -5.02 -2.23
C TYR A 232 9.05 -4.84 -1.75
N ILE A 233 9.27 -3.90 -0.82
CA ILE A 233 10.61 -3.62 -0.26
C ILE A 233 11.16 -4.86 0.46
N GLU A 234 10.32 -5.60 1.19
CA GLU A 234 10.76 -6.81 1.88
C GLU A 234 11.06 -7.96 0.93
N ILE A 235 10.31 -8.11 -0.17
CA ILE A 235 10.62 -9.07 -1.23
C ILE A 235 11.94 -8.70 -1.91
N LEU A 236 12.16 -7.43 -2.25
CA LEU A 236 13.45 -6.95 -2.77
C LEU A 236 14.60 -7.28 -1.82
N ARG A 237 14.41 -7.04 -0.52
CA ARG A 237 15.41 -7.33 0.52
C ARG A 237 15.68 -8.83 0.64
N LEU A 238 14.64 -9.66 0.58
CA LEU A 238 14.77 -11.11 0.59
C LEU A 238 15.56 -11.61 -0.63
N LEU A 239 15.18 -11.18 -1.83
CA LEU A 239 15.84 -11.57 -3.07
C LEU A 239 17.30 -11.12 -3.13
N SER A 240 17.60 -9.91 -2.65
CA SER A 240 18.98 -9.40 -2.64
C SER A 240 19.86 -10.21 -1.69
N LYS A 241 19.35 -10.56 -0.49
CA LYS A 241 20.05 -11.47 0.42
C LYS A 241 20.31 -12.84 -0.18
N LEU A 242 19.33 -13.40 -0.91
CA LEU A 242 19.48 -14.69 -1.58
C LEU A 242 20.56 -14.65 -2.66
N ARG A 243 20.61 -13.59 -3.47
CA ARG A 243 21.62 -13.44 -4.54
C ARG A 243 23.00 -13.06 -4.05
N SER A 244 23.10 -12.29 -2.96
CA SER A 244 24.40 -11.89 -2.38
C SER A 244 25.22 -13.04 -1.76
N ARG A 245 24.70 -14.27 -1.80
CA ARG A 245 25.39 -15.47 -1.30
C ARG A 245 26.15 -16.23 -2.38
N ASP A 246 25.88 -15.94 -3.66
CA ASP A 246 26.62 -16.46 -4.80
C ASP A 246 27.71 -15.44 -5.20
#